data_AF-A0A0K1PYS1-F1
#
_entry.id   AF-A0A0K1PYS1-F1
#
_cell.length_a   1.000
_cell.length_b   1.000
_cell.length_c   1.000
_cell.angle_alpha   90.00
_cell.angle_beta   90.00
_cell.angle_gamma   90.00
#
_symmetry.space_group_name_H-M   'P 1'
#
loop_
_entity.id
_entity.type
_entity.pdbx_description
1 polymer ?
#
loop_
_entity_poly.entity_id
_entity_poly.type
_entity_poly.pdbx_seq_one_letter_code
_entity_poly.pdbx_strand_id
1 'polypeptide(L)'
;MKHRALGLMAFAALASLSSTASATPNFPSALQSDLGLASAPDCSLCHAGAPSSTTATTPFALSMRSAGLVAYDTGSLASALDKLEADGTDSDGDCVPDVTELRQGQDPNVSNGGSCGGGVSTASPPRYGCGATITPTRAPAWSAAFVLVALSLLVVRRRRN
;
A
#
# COMPACT_ATOMS: atom_id res chain seq x y z
N MET A 1 6.71 46.09 43.79
CA MET A 1 5.55 45.76 42.94
C MET A 1 5.89 46.04 41.48
N LYS A 2 5.82 45.00 40.65
CA LYS A 2 5.46 45.02 39.22
C LYS A 2 6.52 45.53 38.23
N HIS A 3 7.35 44.58 37.77
CA HIS A 3 8.03 44.59 36.48
C HIS A 3 7.03 44.91 35.35
N ARG A 4 7.34 45.88 34.49
CA ARG A 4 6.60 46.10 33.25
C ARG A 4 7.56 46.33 32.09
N ALA A 5 7.26 45.60 31.02
CA ALA A 5 7.63 45.82 29.64
C ALA A 5 9.10 45.51 29.25
N LEU A 6 9.43 44.22 29.21
CA LEU A 6 10.35 43.69 28.21
C LEU A 6 9.61 42.58 27.47
N GLY A 7 9.08 42.88 26.29
CA GLY A 7 8.21 41.96 25.57
C GLY A 7 8.04 42.40 24.13
N LEU A 8 9.05 42.13 23.31
CA LEU A 8 9.00 42.06 21.85
C LEU A 8 10.44 41.81 21.38
N MET A 9 10.84 40.54 21.24
CA MET A 9 11.98 40.06 20.43
C MET A 9 12.21 38.58 20.74
N ALA A 10 11.47 37.68 20.10
CA ALA A 10 11.84 36.27 19.87
C ALA A 10 10.73 35.53 19.10
N PHE A 11 10.48 35.92 17.85
CA PHE A 11 9.68 35.12 16.91
C PHE A 11 10.48 34.94 15.60
N ALA A 12 11.72 34.47 15.73
CA ALA A 12 12.56 34.14 14.60
C ALA A 12 13.16 32.74 14.81
N ALA A 13 13.05 31.92 13.77
CA ALA A 13 13.73 30.64 13.54
C ALA A 13 13.09 29.34 14.10
N LEU A 14 11.84 29.05 13.70
CA LEU A 14 11.33 27.66 13.63
C LEU A 14 10.99 27.26 12.18
N ALA A 15 11.82 27.68 11.22
CA ALA A 15 11.71 27.20 9.84
C ALA A 15 12.75 26.10 9.59
N SER A 16 12.24 24.92 9.22
CA SER A 16 12.94 23.91 8.40
C SER A 16 13.93 22.97 9.10
N LEU A 17 13.42 22.02 9.87
CA LEU A 17 14.01 20.67 9.89
C LEU A 17 13.15 19.76 9.01
N SER A 18 13.21 19.96 7.69
CA SER A 18 12.75 18.93 6.75
C SER A 18 13.73 17.78 6.86
N SER A 19 13.37 16.75 7.65
CA SER A 19 14.09 15.48 7.57
C SER A 19 13.86 14.95 6.16
N THR A 20 14.91 14.96 5.35
CA THR A 20 14.96 14.13 4.15
C THR A 20 14.88 12.69 4.65
N ALA A 21 13.67 12.16 4.68
CA ALA A 21 13.46 10.78 5.02
C ALA A 21 14.13 9.99 3.89
N SER A 22 15.30 9.42 4.18
CA SER A 22 16.07 8.67 3.20
C SER A 22 15.47 7.26 3.15
N ALA A 23 15.23 6.73 1.95
CA ALA A 23 15.12 5.28 1.83
C ALA A 23 16.37 4.66 2.46
N THR A 24 16.25 3.43 2.96
CA THR A 24 17.35 2.67 3.55
C THR A 24 18.69 3.01 2.87
N PRO A 25 19.67 3.63 3.56
CA PRO A 25 20.73 4.41 2.91
C PRO A 25 21.60 3.67 1.91
N ASN A 26 21.51 2.33 1.86
CA ASN A 26 22.34 1.46 1.06
C ASN A 26 21.66 1.03 -0.26
N PHE A 27 20.34 1.13 -0.40
CA PHE A 27 19.61 0.54 -1.52
C PHE A 27 19.76 1.28 -2.86
N PRO A 28 19.67 2.63 -2.93
CA PRO A 28 19.90 3.32 -4.19
C PRO A 28 21.28 3.04 -4.81
N SER A 29 22.34 3.07 -3.99
CA SER A 29 23.71 2.74 -4.44
C SER A 29 23.89 1.27 -4.77
N ALA A 30 23.25 0.36 -4.03
CA ALA A 30 23.30 -1.07 -4.32
C ALA A 30 22.59 -1.39 -5.63
N LEU A 31 21.40 -0.82 -5.86
CA LEU A 31 20.63 -0.98 -7.09
C LEU A 31 21.38 -0.41 -8.30
N GLN A 32 22.05 0.73 -8.13
CA GLN A 32 22.96 1.26 -9.16
C GLN A 32 24.07 0.27 -9.50
N SER A 33 24.73 -0.28 -8.48
CA SER A 33 25.89 -1.15 -8.67
C SER A 33 25.51 -2.51 -9.26
N ASP A 34 24.39 -3.07 -8.83
CA ASP A 34 23.88 -4.39 -9.22
C ASP A 34 23.40 -4.40 -10.68
N LEU A 35 22.61 -3.39 -11.07
CA LEU A 35 22.10 -3.27 -12.43
C LEU A 35 23.02 -2.50 -13.39
N GLY A 36 24.12 -1.92 -12.89
CA GLY A 36 25.06 -1.12 -13.69
C GLY A 36 24.43 0.19 -14.20
N LEU A 37 23.62 0.86 -13.38
CA LEU A 37 22.90 2.07 -13.78
C LEU A 37 23.83 3.30 -13.84
N ALA A 38 23.49 4.25 -14.71
CA ALA A 38 24.21 5.51 -14.85
C ALA A 38 24.23 6.34 -13.55
N SER A 39 23.15 6.27 -12.76
CA SER A 39 23.00 6.95 -11.48
C SER A 39 22.13 6.13 -10.53
N ALA A 40 22.30 6.35 -9.23
CA ALA A 40 21.40 5.81 -8.23
C ALA A 40 19.98 6.36 -8.42
N PRO A 41 18.94 5.51 -8.40
CA PRO A 41 17.56 5.96 -8.55
C PRO A 41 17.08 6.69 -7.31
N ASP A 42 16.06 7.52 -7.48
CA ASP A 42 15.42 8.22 -6.38
C ASP A 42 14.64 7.27 -5.46
N CYS A 43 14.45 7.70 -4.22
CA CYS A 43 13.67 6.93 -3.23
C CYS A 43 12.22 6.72 -3.66
N SER A 44 11.70 7.57 -4.56
CA SER A 44 10.35 7.44 -5.13
C SER A 44 10.15 6.18 -5.96
N LEU A 45 11.23 5.53 -6.42
CA LEU A 45 11.15 4.24 -7.12
C LEU A 45 10.42 3.19 -6.27
N CYS A 46 10.68 3.19 -4.96
CA CYS A 46 10.04 2.28 -4.03
C CYS A 46 8.97 2.95 -3.16
N HIS A 47 9.13 4.24 -2.84
CA HIS A 47 8.31 4.92 -1.85
C HIS A 47 7.26 5.86 -2.45
N ALA A 48 6.00 5.66 -2.09
CA ALA A 48 4.94 6.63 -2.33
C ALA A 48 5.04 7.76 -1.30
N GLY A 49 5.64 8.89 -1.70
CA GLY A 49 5.83 10.07 -0.85
C GLY A 49 7.10 9.98 0.01
N ALA A 50 7.05 10.52 1.23
CA ALA A 50 8.21 10.57 2.12
C ALA A 50 8.71 9.14 2.46
N PRO A 51 9.99 8.81 2.24
CA PRO A 51 10.50 7.47 2.51
C PRO A 51 10.39 7.05 3.97
N SER A 52 9.79 5.89 4.20
CA SER A 52 9.60 5.29 5.52
C SER A 52 9.34 3.79 5.33
N SER A 53 9.44 3.00 6.40
CA SER A 53 9.19 1.55 6.34
C SER A 53 7.79 1.17 5.84
N THR A 54 6.83 2.10 5.86
CA THR A 54 5.45 1.86 5.45
C THR A 54 5.09 2.47 4.11
N THR A 55 5.93 3.34 3.54
CA THR A 55 5.64 4.00 2.26
C THR A 55 6.20 3.26 1.06
N ALA A 56 6.92 2.15 1.27
CA ALA A 56 7.42 1.28 0.21
C ALA A 56 6.26 0.48 -0.44
N THR A 57 5.43 1.17 -1.23
CA THR A 57 4.14 0.69 -1.73
C THR A 57 3.90 0.99 -3.20
N THR A 58 4.92 1.43 -3.93
CA THR A 58 4.83 1.52 -5.41
C THR A 58 4.68 0.11 -6.01
N PRO A 59 4.16 -0.02 -7.24
CA PRO A 59 4.07 -1.32 -7.91
C PRO A 59 5.39 -2.11 -7.86
N PHE A 60 6.50 -1.46 -8.24
CA PHE A 60 7.83 -2.07 -8.18
C PHE A 60 8.23 -2.50 -6.76
N ALA A 61 7.97 -1.68 -5.73
CA ALA A 61 8.26 -2.05 -4.35
C ALA A 61 7.47 -3.29 -3.89
N LEU A 62 6.22 -3.43 -4.33
CA LEU A 62 5.40 -4.60 -4.01
C LEU A 62 5.94 -5.86 -4.68
N SER A 63 6.37 -5.76 -5.95
CA SER A 63 7.05 -6.86 -6.67
C SER A 63 8.38 -7.24 -6.02
N MET A 64 9.20 -6.27 -5.64
CA MET A 64 10.45 -6.54 -4.90
C MET A 64 10.20 -7.27 -3.58
N ARG A 65 9.17 -6.88 -2.83
CA ARG A 65 8.80 -7.56 -1.58
C ARG A 65 8.27 -8.97 -1.81
N SER A 66 7.49 -9.18 -2.88
CA SER A 66 7.00 -10.51 -3.25
C SER A 66 8.14 -11.43 -3.71
N ALA A 67 9.19 -10.85 -4.31
CA ALA A 67 10.43 -11.52 -4.67
C ALA A 67 11.38 -11.79 -3.48
N GLY A 68 11.06 -11.31 -2.28
CA GLY A 68 11.80 -11.61 -1.05
C GLY A 68 12.72 -10.51 -0.55
N LEU A 69 12.57 -9.26 -1.03
CA LEU A 69 13.31 -8.11 -0.50
C LEU A 69 13.08 -7.94 1.01
N VAL A 70 14.17 -7.90 1.77
CA VAL A 70 14.20 -7.63 3.22
C VAL A 70 14.75 -6.23 3.45
N ALA A 71 14.14 -5.47 4.36
CA ALA A 71 14.60 -4.14 4.69
C ALA A 71 16.05 -4.17 5.23
N TYR A 72 16.87 -3.23 4.77
CA TYR A 72 18.29 -3.07 5.17
C TYR A 72 19.24 -4.19 4.74
N ASP A 73 18.80 -5.13 3.89
CA ASP A 73 19.63 -6.23 3.42
C ASP A 73 19.89 -6.13 1.90
N THR A 74 21.10 -5.73 1.52
CA THR A 74 21.51 -5.61 0.11
C THR A 74 21.69 -6.96 -0.58
N GLY A 75 21.91 -8.05 0.15
CA GLY A 75 21.93 -9.38 -0.42
C GLY A 75 20.53 -9.82 -0.84
N SER A 76 19.53 -9.54 -0.01
CA SER A 76 18.12 -9.76 -0.37
C SER A 76 17.68 -8.89 -1.55
N LEU A 77 18.25 -7.69 -1.71
CA LEU A 77 18.02 -6.82 -2.86
C LEU A 77 18.50 -7.46 -4.15
N ALA A 78 19.76 -7.92 -4.20
CA ALA A 78 20.30 -8.59 -5.38
C ALA A 78 19.50 -9.85 -5.73
N SER A 79 19.19 -10.69 -4.73
CA SER A 79 18.37 -11.90 -4.95
C SER A 79 16.96 -11.59 -5.45
N ALA A 80 16.34 -10.51 -4.97
CA ALA A 80 15.02 -10.08 -5.45
C ALA A 80 15.10 -9.55 -6.89
N LEU A 81 16.13 -8.78 -7.26
CA LEU A 81 16.36 -8.30 -8.62
C LEU A 81 16.59 -9.46 -9.60
N ASP A 82 17.45 -10.42 -9.24
CA ASP A 82 17.67 -11.65 -10.02
C ASP A 82 16.36 -12.41 -10.25
N LYS A 83 15.51 -12.48 -9.21
CA LYS A 83 14.20 -13.14 -9.31
C LYS A 83 13.24 -12.39 -10.23
N LEU A 84 13.14 -11.06 -10.12
CA LEU A 84 12.30 -10.27 -11.02
C LEU A 84 12.77 -10.38 -12.48
N GLU A 85 14.09 -10.37 -12.70
CA GLU A 85 14.68 -10.56 -14.03
C GLU A 85 14.37 -11.96 -14.59
N ALA A 86 14.54 -13.02 -13.78
CA ALA A 86 14.26 -14.40 -14.19
C ALA A 86 12.77 -14.66 -14.45
N ASP A 87 11.89 -14.08 -13.64
CA ASP A 87 10.43 -14.21 -13.77
C ASP A 87 9.86 -13.31 -14.88
N GLY A 88 10.65 -12.37 -15.42
CA GLY A 88 10.17 -11.36 -16.37
C GLY A 88 9.07 -10.50 -15.76
N THR A 89 9.22 -10.12 -14.48
CA THR A 89 8.19 -9.36 -13.75
C THR A 89 8.02 -7.98 -14.38
N ASP A 90 6.76 -7.61 -14.55
CA ASP A 90 6.28 -6.35 -15.12
C ASP A 90 5.26 -5.78 -14.13
N SER A 91 5.72 -4.82 -13.33
CA SER A 91 4.99 -4.31 -12.16
C SER A 91 3.87 -3.35 -12.54
N ASP A 92 4.02 -2.61 -13.62
CA ASP A 92 3.04 -1.62 -14.08
C ASP A 92 2.17 -2.11 -15.25
N GLY A 93 2.49 -3.27 -15.81
CA GLY A 93 1.70 -3.97 -16.82
C GLY A 93 1.88 -3.41 -18.23
N ASP A 94 3.00 -2.77 -18.53
CA ASP A 94 3.30 -2.17 -19.84
C ASP A 94 4.11 -3.07 -20.78
N CYS A 95 4.37 -4.30 -20.34
CA CYS A 95 4.97 -5.39 -21.09
C CYS A 95 6.46 -5.26 -21.33
N VAL A 96 7.11 -4.32 -20.65
CA VAL A 96 8.55 -4.28 -20.49
C VAL A 96 8.87 -4.78 -19.08
N PRO A 97 9.75 -5.78 -18.91
CA PRO A 97 10.10 -6.24 -17.57
C PRO A 97 10.80 -5.13 -16.75
N ASP A 98 10.50 -5.06 -15.45
CA ASP A 98 10.96 -4.00 -14.54
C ASP A 98 12.49 -3.77 -14.63
N VAL A 99 13.27 -4.86 -14.63
CA VAL A 99 14.73 -4.81 -14.67
C VAL A 99 15.23 -4.29 -16.02
N THR A 100 14.51 -4.57 -17.11
CA THR A 100 14.81 -4.04 -18.44
C THR A 100 14.55 -2.54 -18.47
N GLU A 101 13.44 -2.07 -17.91
CA GLU A 101 13.13 -0.64 -17.79
C GLU A 101 14.19 0.11 -16.97
N LEU A 102 14.56 -0.42 -15.81
CA LEU A 102 15.60 0.18 -14.96
C LEU A 102 16.93 0.31 -15.69
N ARG A 103 17.36 -0.72 -16.42
CA ARG A 103 18.59 -0.66 -17.24
C ARG A 103 18.49 0.35 -18.39
N GLN A 104 17.28 0.63 -18.87
CA GLN A 104 17.00 1.65 -19.88
C GLN A 104 16.80 3.06 -19.29
N GLY A 105 16.78 3.20 -17.97
CA GLY A 105 16.51 4.46 -17.27
C GLY A 105 15.03 4.87 -17.29
N GLN A 106 14.13 3.91 -17.50
CA GLN A 106 12.68 4.08 -17.39
C GLN A 106 12.21 3.76 -15.96
N ASP A 107 11.00 4.19 -15.62
CA ASP A 107 10.42 4.01 -14.29
C ASP A 107 9.42 2.84 -14.30
N PRO A 108 9.70 1.71 -13.61
CA PRO A 108 8.86 0.49 -13.61
C PRO A 108 7.56 0.63 -12.81
N ASN A 109 7.15 1.86 -12.54
CA ASN A 109 5.90 2.20 -11.86
C ASN A 109 4.92 2.96 -12.77
N VAL A 110 5.32 3.31 -14.00
CA VAL A 110 4.54 4.15 -14.90
C VAL A 110 4.41 3.51 -16.28
N SER A 111 3.24 2.90 -16.50
CA SER A 111 2.98 2.26 -17.78
C SER A 111 3.08 3.24 -18.94
N ASN A 112 3.94 2.95 -19.92
CA ASN A 112 4.14 3.79 -21.10
C ASN A 112 3.11 3.52 -22.21
N GLY A 113 2.02 2.81 -21.88
CA GLY A 113 0.97 2.44 -22.82
C GLY A 113 1.35 1.30 -23.76
N GLY A 114 2.40 0.53 -23.42
CA GLY A 114 2.71 -0.72 -24.08
C GLY A 114 1.54 -1.69 -23.92
N SER A 115 0.80 -1.94 -24.99
CA SER A 115 -0.16 -3.04 -25.01
C SER A 115 0.59 -4.27 -25.50
N CYS A 116 0.85 -5.23 -24.63
CA CYS A 116 1.36 -6.51 -25.05
C CYS A 116 0.28 -7.07 -25.95
N GLY A 117 0.62 -7.39 -27.20
CA GLY A 117 -0.31 -7.77 -28.27
C GLY A 117 -1.26 -8.95 -28.01
N GLY A 118 -1.46 -9.38 -26.76
CA GLY A 118 -2.67 -10.06 -26.32
C GLY A 118 -3.81 -9.06 -26.19
N GLY A 119 -4.39 -8.67 -27.31
CA GLY A 119 -5.71 -8.03 -27.28
C GLY A 119 -6.63 -8.84 -26.37
N VAL A 120 -7.42 -8.12 -25.57
CA VAL A 120 -8.58 -8.69 -24.89
C VAL A 120 -9.44 -9.35 -25.96
N SER A 121 -9.21 -10.65 -26.19
CA SER A 121 -10.31 -11.52 -26.51
C SER A 121 -11.22 -11.42 -25.29
N THR A 122 -12.47 -11.13 -25.54
CA THR A 122 -13.60 -11.10 -24.62
C THR A 122 -13.86 -12.47 -23.95
N ALA A 123 -12.82 -13.15 -23.49
CA ALA A 123 -12.94 -14.17 -22.47
C ALA A 123 -13.19 -13.43 -21.16
N SER A 124 -14.40 -13.61 -20.62
CA SER A 124 -14.77 -13.17 -19.27
C SER A 124 -13.58 -13.33 -18.31
N PRO A 125 -13.19 -12.30 -17.54
CA PRO A 125 -12.16 -12.48 -16.53
C PRO A 125 -12.59 -13.63 -15.61
N PRO A 126 -11.71 -14.60 -15.32
CA PRO A 126 -12.03 -15.63 -14.33
C PRO A 126 -12.41 -14.92 -13.03
N ARG A 127 -13.67 -15.11 -12.62
CA ARG A 127 -14.21 -14.53 -11.40
C ARG A 127 -13.60 -15.28 -10.21
N TYR A 128 -12.44 -14.83 -9.74
CA TYR A 128 -11.95 -15.23 -8.42
C TYR A 128 -12.69 -14.40 -7.38
N GLY A 129 -13.80 -14.95 -6.90
CA GLY A 129 -14.53 -14.41 -5.78
C GLY A 129 -15.06 -15.57 -4.96
N CYS A 130 -14.74 -15.60 -3.67
CA CYS A 130 -15.56 -16.28 -2.68
C CYS A 130 -16.91 -15.54 -2.62
N GLY A 131 -17.78 -15.82 -3.61
CA GLY A 131 -19.17 -15.40 -3.64
C GLY A 131 -20.00 -16.27 -2.69
N ALA A 132 -19.69 -16.24 -1.40
CA ALA A 132 -20.66 -16.65 -0.40
C ALA A 132 -21.66 -15.50 -0.25
N THR A 133 -22.68 -15.49 -1.12
CA THR A 133 -23.89 -14.74 -0.82
C THR A 133 -24.46 -15.34 0.45
N ILE A 134 -24.26 -14.69 1.60
CA ILE A 134 -25.02 -15.00 2.79
C ILE A 134 -26.43 -14.48 2.49
N THR A 135 -27.29 -15.36 1.98
CA THR A 135 -28.72 -15.13 1.96
C THR A 135 -29.11 -14.72 3.39
N PRO A 136 -29.70 -13.54 3.62
CA PRO A 136 -30.13 -13.20 4.96
C PRO A 136 -31.12 -14.27 5.40
N THR A 137 -30.73 -15.07 6.39
CA THR A 137 -31.60 -16.06 7.01
C THR A 137 -32.80 -15.28 7.51
N ARG A 138 -33.94 -15.43 6.83
CA ARG A 138 -35.21 -14.84 7.26
C ARG A 138 -35.43 -15.33 8.69
N ALA A 139 -35.27 -14.42 9.66
CA ALA A 139 -35.51 -14.72 11.05
C ALA A 139 -36.90 -15.37 11.14
N PRO A 140 -37.02 -16.57 11.72
CA PRO A 140 -38.29 -17.25 11.70
C PRO A 140 -39.28 -16.42 12.55
N ALA A 141 -40.47 -16.18 12.02
CA ALA A 141 -41.45 -15.19 12.49
C ALA A 141 -42.14 -15.50 13.84
N TRP A 142 -41.60 -16.42 14.64
CA TRP A 142 -42.15 -16.89 15.91
C TRP A 142 -41.67 -16.03 17.09
N SER A 143 -40.58 -15.26 16.93
CA SER A 143 -40.03 -14.43 18.01
C SER A 143 -40.90 -13.21 18.36
N ALA A 144 -41.74 -12.73 17.43
CA ALA A 144 -42.61 -11.58 17.70
C ALA A 144 -43.85 -11.93 18.55
N ALA A 145 -44.33 -13.17 18.46
CA ALA A 145 -45.52 -13.61 19.20
C ALA A 145 -45.25 -13.72 20.71
N PHE A 146 -44.08 -14.22 21.11
CA PHE A 146 -43.73 -14.39 22.53
C PHE A 146 -43.51 -13.07 23.26
N VAL A 147 -42.94 -12.05 22.59
CA VAL A 147 -42.70 -10.72 23.20
C VAL A 147 -44.01 -10.00 23.49
N LEU A 148 -45.00 -10.08 22.61
CA LEU A 148 -46.30 -9.43 22.81
C LEU A 148 -47.15 -10.13 23.90
N VAL A 149 -47.07 -11.45 24.03
CA VAL A 149 -47.74 -12.20 25.11
C VAL A 149 -47.10 -11.91 26.47
N ALA A 150 -45.77 -11.82 26.56
CA ALA A 150 -45.08 -11.49 27.81
C ALA A 150 -45.40 -10.06 28.30
N LEU A 151 -45.47 -9.08 27.38
CA LEU A 151 -45.84 -7.69 27.68
C LEU A 151 -47.30 -7.56 28.14
N SER A 152 -48.23 -8.27 27.50
CA SER A 152 -49.64 -8.23 27.89
C SER A 152 -49.90 -8.87 29.26
N LEU A 153 -49.21 -9.95 29.62
CA LEU A 153 -49.28 -10.54 30.96
C LEU A 153 -48.71 -9.61 32.05
N LEU A 154 -47.64 -8.87 31.76
CA LEU A 154 -47.07 -7.87 32.68
C LEU A 154 -48.03 -6.70 32.95
N VAL A 155 -48.73 -6.21 31.92
CA VAL A 155 -49.72 -5.12 32.07
C VAL A 155 -50.94 -5.58 32.86
N VAL A 156 -51.44 -6.81 32.65
CA VAL A 156 -52.58 -7.35 33.40
C VAL A 156 -52.22 -7.57 34.87
N ARG A 157 -51.01 -8.08 35.17
CA ARG A 157 -50.57 -8.28 36.56
C ARG A 157 -50.41 -6.96 37.33
N ARG A 158 -49.97 -5.89 36.66
CA ARG A 158 -49.86 -4.57 37.28
C ARG A 158 -51.21 -3.90 37.56
N ARG A 159 -52.29 -4.31 36.90
CA ARG A 159 -53.65 -3.80 37.17
C ARG A 159 -54.40 -4.56 38.27
N ARG A 160 -53.86 -5.70 38.72
CA ARG A 160 -54.49 -6.57 39.73
C ARG A 160 -53.86 -6.44 41.13
N ASN A 161 -52.70 -5.79 41.24
CA ASN A 161 -52.13 -5.30 42.50
C ASN A 161 -52.34 -3.80 42.60
#